data_AF-A0AAN9UTY1-F1
#
_entry.id   AF-A0AAN9UTY1-F1
#
_cell.length_a   1.000
_cell.length_b   1.000
_cell.length_c   1.000
_cell.angle_alpha   90.00
_cell.angle_beta   90.00
_cell.angle_gamma   90.00
#
_symmetry.space_group_name_H-M   'P 1'
#
loop_
_entity.id
_entity.type
_entity.pdbx_description
1 polymer ?
#
loop_
_entity_poly.entity_id
_entity_poly.type
_entity_poly.pdbx_seq_one_letter_code
_entity_poly.pdbx_strand_id
1 'polypeptide(L)'
;MPLWEIFHTANAFSTPQSKALLAKDITAWYTSAGLPAFYVNVLFRPMAGEDMWIGGKPAAAFPGDPAALERPFVRLSIQHLAYRNSDEKAMTAMCDRIDKWLSPHLEKYDWEYNISEPARDLWRINGIIPPPFGSALEKKWAEEEKPSKYY
;
A
#
# COMPACT_ATOMS: atom_id res chain seq x y z
N MET A 1 -4.92 -7.42 -7.05
CA MET A 1 -4.86 -6.82 -5.71
C MET A 1 -3.44 -6.46 -5.36
N PRO A 2 -3.19 -5.18 -5.15
CA PRO A 2 -2.39 -4.75 -4.02
C PRO A 2 -3.29 -4.33 -2.85
N LEU A 3 -2.95 -4.76 -1.64
CA LEU A 3 -3.47 -4.17 -0.39
C LEU A 3 -2.36 -3.33 0.23
N TRP A 4 -2.64 -2.06 0.46
CA TRP A 4 -1.77 -1.14 1.19
C TRP A 4 -2.40 -0.82 2.53
N GLU A 5 -1.70 -1.14 3.60
CA GLU A 5 -2.02 -0.68 4.94
C GLU A 5 -0.99 0.37 5.35
N ILE A 6 -1.45 1.61 5.54
CA ILE A 6 -0.61 2.77 5.83
C ILE A 6 -0.86 3.16 7.28
N PHE A 7 0.02 2.69 8.16
CA PHE A 7 0.03 3.10 9.56
C PHE A 7 0.81 4.39 9.67
N HIS A 8 0.26 5.37 10.38
CA HIS A 8 0.89 6.68 10.43
C HIS A 8 0.61 7.36 11.76
N THR A 9 1.51 8.24 12.18
CA THR A 9 1.25 9.11 13.33
C THR A 9 0.06 10.03 13.04
N ALA A 10 -0.67 10.47 14.07
CA ALA A 10 -1.89 11.27 13.91
C ALA A 10 -1.71 12.55 13.08
N ASN A 11 -0.50 13.12 13.07
CA ASN A 11 -0.17 14.34 12.35
C ASN A 11 0.21 14.10 10.87
N ALA A 12 0.54 12.86 10.51
CA ALA A 12 0.69 12.47 9.11
C ALA A 12 -0.69 12.25 8.47
N PHE A 13 -0.84 12.68 7.21
CA PHE A 13 -2.11 12.58 6.46
C PHE A 13 -3.35 13.09 7.23
N SER A 14 -3.20 14.20 7.96
CA SER A 14 -4.22 14.73 8.88
C SER A 14 -5.50 15.21 8.20
N THR A 15 -5.50 15.37 6.87
CA THR A 15 -6.67 15.82 6.10
C THR A 15 -7.20 14.71 5.17
N PRO A 16 -8.52 14.61 4.96
CA PRO A 16 -9.09 13.70 3.96
C PRO A 16 -8.48 13.88 2.56
N GLN A 17 -8.14 15.11 2.19
CA GLN A 17 -7.55 15.45 0.89
C GLN A 17 -6.15 14.85 0.73
N SER A 18 -5.33 14.87 1.78
CA SER A 18 -3.99 14.26 1.74
C SER A 18 -4.05 12.73 1.57
N LYS A 19 -5.03 12.08 2.21
CA LYS A 19 -5.30 10.65 2.04
C LYS A 19 -5.81 10.34 0.63
N ALA A 20 -6.75 11.15 0.13
CA ALA A 20 -7.34 11.00 -1.19
C ALA A 20 -6.30 11.14 -2.31
N LEU A 21 -5.37 12.08 -2.20
CA LEU A 21 -4.29 12.27 -3.17
C LEU A 21 -3.40 11.03 -3.23
N LEU A 22 -2.88 10.57 -2.09
CA LEU A 22 -2.02 9.38 -2.06
C LEU A 22 -2.76 8.13 -2.55
N ALA A 23 -4.02 7.91 -2.12
CA ALA A 23 -4.80 6.78 -2.59
C ALA A 23 -5.01 6.81 -4.11
N LYS A 24 -5.32 7.99 -4.67
CA LYS A 24 -5.47 8.18 -6.12
C LYS A 24 -4.18 7.85 -6.85
N ASP A 25 -3.05 8.34 -6.36
CA ASP A 25 -1.76 8.15 -7.03
C ASP A 25 -1.28 6.70 -6.92
N ILE A 26 -1.50 6.03 -5.78
CA ILE A 26 -1.29 4.57 -5.63
C ILE A 26 -2.13 3.82 -6.66
N THR A 27 -3.42 4.12 -6.76
CA THR A 27 -4.30 3.47 -7.76
C THR A 27 -3.81 3.70 -9.17
N ALA A 28 -3.42 4.92 -9.52
CA ALA A 28 -2.88 5.27 -10.84
C ALA A 28 -1.60 4.48 -11.18
N TRP A 29 -0.72 4.24 -10.20
CA TRP A 29 0.48 3.43 -10.38
C TRP A 29 0.14 2.01 -10.87
N TYR A 30 -0.83 1.35 -10.23
CA TYR A 30 -1.20 -0.03 -10.61
C TYR A 30 -2.06 -0.10 -11.88
N THR A 31 -2.95 0.87 -12.11
CA THR A 31 -3.75 0.89 -13.34
C THR A 31 -2.90 1.22 -14.56
N SER A 32 -1.80 1.96 -14.41
CA SER A 32 -0.80 2.14 -15.48
C SER A 32 -0.14 0.82 -15.92
N ALA A 33 -0.12 -0.20 -15.05
CA ALA A 33 0.34 -1.54 -15.36
C ALA A 33 -0.78 -2.48 -15.87
N GLY A 34 -1.99 -1.96 -16.09
CA GLY A 34 -3.14 -2.69 -16.63
C GLY A 34 -4.00 -3.43 -15.60
N LEU A 35 -3.77 -3.22 -14.30
CA LEU A 35 -4.65 -3.78 -13.26
C LEU A 35 -5.97 -2.99 -13.18
N PRO A 36 -7.12 -3.66 -12.92
CA PRO A 36 -8.39 -2.99 -12.59
C PRO A 36 -8.24 -2.05 -11.39
N ALA A 37 -8.83 -0.85 -11.41
CA ALA A 37 -8.67 0.10 -10.31
C ALA A 37 -9.27 -0.43 -9.00
N PHE A 38 -10.42 -1.13 -9.08
CA PHE A 38 -11.06 -1.77 -7.92
C PHE A 38 -10.23 -2.90 -7.28
N TYR A 39 -9.10 -3.32 -7.87
CA TYR A 39 -8.15 -4.20 -7.19
C TYR A 39 -7.30 -3.48 -6.15
N VAL A 40 -7.22 -2.15 -6.16
CA VAL A 40 -6.27 -1.39 -5.34
C VAL A 40 -6.96 -0.96 -4.05
N ASN A 41 -6.59 -1.62 -2.95
CA ASN A 41 -7.10 -1.27 -1.63
C ASN A 41 -6.04 -0.45 -0.88
N VAL A 42 -6.42 0.75 -0.41
CA VAL A 42 -5.56 1.61 0.42
C VAL A 42 -6.27 1.92 1.73
N LEU A 43 -5.71 1.44 2.83
CA LEU A 43 -6.27 1.57 4.17
C LEU A 43 -5.35 2.46 5.02
N PHE A 44 -5.86 3.63 5.44
CA PHE A 44 -5.14 4.51 6.36
C PHE A 44 -5.49 4.16 7.81
N ARG A 45 -4.46 3.87 8.61
CA ARG A 45 -4.58 3.49 10.02
C ARG A 45 -3.85 4.52 10.88
N PRO A 46 -4.53 5.56 11.38
CA PRO A 46 -3.89 6.49 12.31
C PRO A 46 -3.57 5.75 13.62
N MET A 47 -2.37 5.96 14.13
CA MET A 47 -1.92 5.42 15.41
C MET A 47 -1.85 6.55 16.43
N ALA A 48 -2.29 6.28 17.67
CA ALA A 48 -2.03 7.18 18.78
C ALA A 48 -0.51 7.27 19.02
N GLY A 49 -0.06 8.38 19.61
CA GLY A 49 1.38 8.63 19.76
C GLY A 49 2.08 7.62 20.66
N GLU A 50 1.34 7.11 21.65
CA GLU A 50 1.70 6.06 22.59
C GLU A 50 1.63 4.64 22.03
N ASP A 51 1.09 4.44 20.82
CA ASP A 51 0.91 3.12 20.19
C ASP A 51 1.91 2.87 19.04
N MET A 52 2.76 3.83 18.73
CA MET A 52 3.77 3.72 17.67
C MET A 52 5.16 4.01 18.22
N TRP A 53 6.01 2.99 18.22
CA TRP A 53 7.34 3.03 18.82
C TRP A 53 8.40 2.58 17.81
N ILE A 54 9.35 3.44 17.50
CA ILE A 54 10.45 3.14 16.57
C ILE A 54 11.77 3.26 17.32
N GLY A 55 12.53 2.16 17.37
CA GLY A 55 13.79 2.11 18.12
C GLY A 55 13.62 2.43 19.62
N GLY A 56 12.47 2.12 20.21
CA GLY A 56 12.16 2.43 21.61
C GLY A 56 11.74 3.87 21.87
N LYS A 57 11.58 4.72 20.84
CA LYS A 57 11.06 6.09 20.97
C LYS A 57 9.58 6.15 20.55
N PRO A 58 8.72 6.81 21.34
CA PRO A 58 7.31 6.97 21.01
C PRO A 58 7.10 8.00 19.91
N ALA A 59 6.02 7.88 19.15
CA ALA A 59 5.63 8.85 18.13
C ALA A 59 5.17 10.21 18.69
N ALA A 60 4.73 10.26 19.95
CA ALA A 60 4.46 11.51 20.67
C ALA A 60 5.04 11.48 22.07
N ALA A 61 5.44 12.65 22.57
CA ALA A 61 5.96 12.78 23.92
C ALA A 61 4.85 12.57 24.96
N PHE A 62 5.20 11.95 26.08
CA PHE A 62 4.32 11.77 27.23
C PHE A 62 5.09 12.03 28.55
N PRO A 63 4.40 12.29 29.67
CA PRO A 63 5.09 12.56 30.93
C PRO A 63 5.89 11.35 31.43
N GLY A 64 7.18 11.53 31.70
CA GLY A 64 7.99 10.60 32.48
C GLY A 64 8.95 9.67 31.72
N ASP A 65 8.91 9.59 30.38
CA ASP A 65 9.84 8.80 29.54
C ASP A 65 9.68 9.20 28.04
N PRO A 66 10.44 8.61 27.09
CA PRO A 66 11.62 9.15 26.40
C PRO A 66 11.33 10.33 25.44
N ALA A 67 12.41 10.92 24.91
CA ALA A 67 12.31 11.85 23.78
C ALA A 67 11.57 11.19 22.60
N ALA A 68 10.49 11.83 22.13
CA ALA A 68 9.69 11.36 21.01
C ALA A 68 10.49 11.35 19.69
N LEU A 69 9.93 10.72 18.67
CA LEU A 69 10.45 10.79 17.31
C LEU A 69 10.58 12.25 16.85
N GLU A 70 11.70 12.57 16.19
CA GLU A 70 11.97 13.92 15.67
C GLU A 70 11.08 14.25 14.47
N ARG A 71 10.70 13.23 13.69
CA ARG A 71 9.83 13.35 12.53
C ARG A 71 8.61 12.44 12.67
N PRO A 72 7.46 12.80 12.09
CA PRO A 72 6.33 11.88 12.02
C PRO A 72 6.72 10.64 11.21
N PHE A 73 6.25 9.47 11.64
CA PHE A 73 6.58 8.19 11.01
C PHE A 73 5.41 7.61 10.20
N VAL A 74 5.73 6.95 9.08
CA VAL A 74 4.77 6.24 8.23
C VAL A 74 5.27 4.82 7.96
N ARG A 75 4.50 3.81 8.36
CA ARG A 75 4.76 2.39 8.05
C ARG A 75 3.79 1.89 6.98
N LEU A 76 4.31 1.36 5.87
CA LEU A 76 3.50 0.83 4.78
C LEU A 76 3.64 -0.70 4.68
N SER A 77 2.57 -1.44 4.97
CA SER A 77 2.51 -2.88 4.73
C SER A 77 1.79 -3.13 3.40
N ILE A 78 2.48 -3.75 2.45
CA ILE A 78 1.98 -3.97 1.10
C ILE A 78 1.83 -5.47 0.86
N GLN A 79 0.69 -5.89 0.31
CA GLN A 79 0.48 -7.26 -0.16
C GLN A 79 0.29 -7.25 -1.68
N HIS A 80 1.12 -7.96 -2.44
CA HIS A 80 0.96 -8.15 -3.88
C HIS A 80 0.45 -9.56 -4.16
N LEU A 81 -0.81 -9.68 -4.64
CA LEU A 81 -1.42 -10.99 -4.96
C LEU A 81 -1.70 -11.18 -6.45
N ALA A 82 -1.82 -10.09 -7.22
CA ALA A 82 -2.16 -10.19 -8.64
C ALA A 82 -1.06 -10.86 -9.47
N TYR A 83 0.19 -10.59 -9.11
CA TYR A 83 1.39 -11.00 -9.81
C TYR A 83 2.50 -11.32 -8.81
N ARG A 84 3.31 -12.31 -9.13
CA ARG A 84 4.49 -12.70 -8.36
C ARG A 84 5.68 -12.82 -9.30
N ASN A 85 6.82 -12.27 -8.90
CA ASN A 85 8.06 -12.42 -9.64
C ASN A 85 9.07 -13.19 -8.79
N SER A 86 9.56 -14.32 -9.29
CA SER A 86 10.57 -15.11 -8.57
C SER A 86 12.02 -14.70 -8.88
N ASP A 87 12.24 -13.72 -9.77
CA ASP A 87 13.57 -13.18 -10.06
C ASP A 87 13.93 -12.06 -9.07
N GLU A 88 14.97 -12.30 -8.28
CA GLU A 88 15.51 -11.36 -7.28
C GLU A 88 15.89 -10.00 -7.88
N LYS A 89 16.48 -9.99 -9.09
CA LYS A 89 16.85 -8.73 -9.74
C LYS A 89 15.61 -7.92 -10.10
N ALA A 90 14.57 -8.60 -10.57
CA ALA A 90 13.31 -7.96 -10.93
C ALA A 90 12.52 -7.49 -9.70
N MET A 91 12.59 -8.21 -8.58
CA MET A 91 12.04 -7.78 -7.29
C MET A 91 12.76 -6.53 -6.77
N THR A 92 14.10 -6.53 -6.77
CA THR A 92 14.89 -5.37 -6.35
C THR A 92 14.59 -4.15 -7.22
N ALA A 93 14.57 -4.32 -8.55
CA ALA A 93 14.22 -3.24 -9.47
C ALA A 93 12.77 -2.73 -9.29
N MET A 94 11.85 -3.57 -8.81
CA MET A 94 10.51 -3.12 -8.44
C MET A 94 10.55 -2.24 -7.20
N CYS A 95 11.29 -2.64 -6.16
CA CYS A 95 11.50 -1.82 -4.97
C CYS A 95 12.13 -0.47 -5.34
N ASP A 96 13.17 -0.42 -6.17
CA ASP A 96 13.79 0.84 -6.62
C ASP A 96 12.78 1.79 -7.30
N ARG A 97 11.87 1.22 -8.09
CA ARG A 97 10.79 2.00 -8.74
C ARG A 97 9.78 2.51 -7.73
N ILE A 98 9.41 1.69 -6.76
CA ILE A 98 8.51 2.07 -5.66
C ILE A 98 9.16 3.17 -4.81
N ASP A 99 10.45 3.05 -4.47
CA ASP A 99 11.20 4.02 -3.68
C ASP A 99 11.22 5.39 -4.37
N LYS A 100 11.57 5.41 -5.66
CA LYS A 100 11.59 6.63 -6.46
C LYS A 100 10.21 7.30 -6.52
N TRP A 101 9.14 6.51 -6.57
CA TRP A 101 7.78 7.00 -6.64
C TRP A 101 7.22 7.45 -5.29
N LEU A 102 7.50 6.71 -4.20
CA LEU A 102 7.04 7.04 -2.85
C LEU A 102 7.78 8.23 -2.24
N SER A 103 9.06 8.41 -2.56
CA SER A 103 9.91 9.42 -1.91
C SER A 103 9.29 10.83 -1.92
N PRO A 104 8.78 11.38 -3.05
CA PRO A 104 8.12 12.69 -3.04
C PRO A 104 6.86 12.78 -2.18
N HIS A 105 6.14 11.67 -1.99
CA HIS A 105 4.94 11.64 -1.14
C HIS A 105 5.29 11.61 0.36
N LEU A 106 6.48 11.11 0.71
CA LEU A 106 6.89 10.82 2.08
C LEU A 106 8.08 11.63 2.56
N GLU A 107 8.56 12.61 1.79
CA GLU A 107 9.78 13.40 2.08
C GLU A 107 9.80 14.07 3.46
N LYS A 108 8.63 14.35 4.03
CA LYS A 108 8.48 15.01 5.34
C LYS A 108 8.40 14.03 6.52
N TYR A 109 8.37 12.73 6.23
CA TYR A 109 8.26 11.66 7.21
C TYR A 109 9.50 10.78 7.21
N ASP A 110 9.76 10.14 8.34
CA ASP A 110 10.51 8.88 8.30
C ASP A 110 9.55 7.78 7.87
N TRP A 111 10.00 6.87 7.01
CA TRP A 111 9.11 5.85 6.46
C TRP A 111 9.81 4.53 6.23
N GLU A 112 9.04 3.46 6.35
CA GLU A 112 9.47 2.08 6.10
C GLU A 112 8.34 1.34 5.38
N TYR A 113 8.68 0.43 4.48
CA TYR A 113 7.72 -0.50 3.91
C TYR A 113 8.27 -1.91 3.79
N ASN A 114 7.34 -2.86 3.65
CA ASN A 114 7.65 -4.19 3.16
C ASN A 114 6.58 -4.62 2.16
N ILE A 115 6.95 -5.52 1.28
CA ILE A 115 6.02 -6.20 0.38
C ILE A 115 5.97 -7.66 0.79
N SER A 116 4.75 -8.19 0.94
CA SER A 116 4.49 -9.61 1.09
C SER A 116 3.74 -10.13 -0.14
N GLU A 117 3.98 -11.39 -0.50
CA GLU A 117 3.32 -12.03 -1.63
C GLU A 117 2.53 -13.27 -1.15
N PRO A 118 1.31 -13.08 -0.61
CA PRO A 118 0.45 -14.21 -0.23
C PRO A 118 0.07 -15.10 -1.41
N ALA A 119 -0.36 -16.33 -1.13
CA ALA A 119 -0.80 -17.28 -2.15
C ALA A 119 -2.02 -16.75 -2.92
N ARG A 120 -1.84 -16.49 -4.22
CA ARG A 120 -2.89 -15.99 -5.12
C ARG A 120 -4.13 -16.90 -5.16
N ASP A 121 -3.95 -18.21 -5.06
CA ASP A 121 -5.04 -19.18 -5.13
C ASP A 121 -6.04 -19.08 -3.97
N LEU A 122 -5.67 -18.38 -2.90
CA LEU A 122 -6.52 -18.09 -1.74
C LEU A 122 -7.17 -16.70 -1.79
N TRP A 123 -7.00 -15.96 -2.89
CA TRP A 123 -7.60 -14.64 -3.07
C TRP A 123 -8.94 -14.72 -3.82
N ARG A 124 -9.95 -14.02 -3.29
CA ARG A 124 -11.28 -13.86 -3.90
C ARG A 124 -11.72 -12.40 -3.85
N ILE A 125 -12.50 -11.97 -4.84
CA ILE A 125 -13.26 -10.70 -4.79
C ILE A 125 -14.73 -11.04 -5.00
N ASN A 126 -15.61 -10.66 -4.08
CA ASN A 126 -17.03 -11.03 -4.07
C ASN A 126 -17.25 -12.54 -4.25
N GLY A 127 -16.37 -13.37 -3.68
CA GLY A 127 -16.39 -14.83 -3.81
C GLY A 127 -15.87 -15.38 -5.16
N ILE A 128 -15.45 -14.52 -6.09
CA ILE A 128 -14.99 -14.90 -7.43
C ILE A 128 -13.46 -14.98 -7.44
N ILE A 129 -12.90 -15.99 -8.11
CA ILE A 129 -11.46 -16.10 -8.38
C ILE A 129 -11.08 -15.02 -9.39
N PRO A 130 -10.17 -14.11 -9.06
CA PRO A 130 -9.73 -13.10 -10.01
C PRO A 130 -9.00 -13.74 -11.21
N PRO A 131 -9.26 -13.29 -12.44
CA PRO A 131 -8.63 -13.82 -13.65
C PRO A 131 -7.11 -13.67 -13.64
N PRO A 132 -6.35 -14.56 -14.30
CA PRO A 132 -4.89 -14.48 -14.35
C PRO A 132 -4.38 -13.11 -14.84
N PHE A 133 -3.22 -12.70 -14.35
CA PHE A 133 -2.60 -11.44 -14.71
C PHE A 133 -2.38 -11.34 -16.24
N GLY A 134 -2.75 -10.20 -16.83
CA GLY A 134 -2.62 -9.90 -18.25
C GLY A 134 -3.63 -10.62 -19.17
N SER A 135 -4.51 -11.45 -18.62
CA SER A 135 -5.52 -12.18 -19.40
C SER A 135 -6.57 -11.25 -20.02
N ALA A 136 -7.22 -11.70 -21.10
CA ALA A 136 -8.31 -10.94 -21.73
C ALA A 136 -9.47 -10.66 -20.76
N LEU A 137 -9.73 -11.59 -19.84
CA LEU A 137 -10.76 -11.42 -18.82
C LEU A 137 -10.36 -10.40 -17.75
N GLU A 138 -9.08 -10.32 -17.35
CA GLU A 138 -8.62 -9.27 -16.44
C GLU A 138 -8.74 -7.88 -17.08
N LYS A 139 -8.43 -7.76 -18.38
CA LYS A 139 -8.63 -6.52 -19.14
C LYS A 139 -10.11 -6.13 -19.17
N LYS A 140 -11.01 -7.09 -19.40
CA LYS A 140 -12.46 -6.85 -19.33
C LYS A 140 -12.89 -6.37 -17.94
N TRP A 141 -12.36 -6.97 -16.87
CA TRP A 141 -12.64 -6.51 -15.50
C TRP A 141 -12.14 -5.08 -15.27
N ALA A 142 -11.00 -4.70 -15.84
CA ALA A 142 -10.48 -3.34 -15.77
C ALA A 142 -11.38 -2.35 -16.53
N GLU A 143 -11.85 -2.70 -17.73
CA GLU A 143 -12.76 -1.87 -18.51
C GLU A 143 -14.13 -1.69 -17.84
N GLU A 144 -14.67 -2.75 -17.22
CA GLU A 144 -15.97 -2.73 -16.54
C GLU A 144 -15.89 -2.17 -15.10
N GLU A 145 -14.68 -2.01 -14.56
CA GLU A 145 -14.40 -1.63 -13.16
C GLU A 145 -15.21 -2.41 -12.12
N LYS A 146 -15.39 -3.71 -12.37
CA LYS A 146 -16.10 -4.62 -11.46
C LYS A 146 -15.69 -6.07 -11.67
N PRO A 147 -15.82 -6.92 -10.63
CA PRO A 147 -15.70 -8.35 -10.82
C PRO A 147 -16.94 -8.88 -11.55
N SER A 148 -16.75 -9.52 -12.70
CA SER A 148 -17.82 -10.19 -13.46
C SER A 148 -17.59 -11.70 -13.51
N LYS A 149 -18.66 -12.48 -13.25
CA LYS A 149 -18.61 -13.93 -13.37
C LYS A 149 -18.33 -14.32 -14.82
N TYR A 150 -17.43 -15.27 -15.00
CA TYR A 150 -17.20 -15.96 -16.26
C TYR A 150 -17.73 -17.39 -16.08
N TYR A 151 -18.70 -17.76 -16.94
CA TYR A 151 -19.18 -19.14 -17.09
C TYR A 151 -18.61 -19.69 -18.39
#